data_AF-A0A2V2Q1R4-F1
#
_entry.id   AF-A0A2V2Q1R4-F1
#
_cell.length_a   1.000
_cell.length_b   1.000
_cell.length_c   1.000
_cell.angle_alpha   90.00
_cell.angle_beta   90.00
_cell.angle_gamma   90.00
#
_symmetry.space_group_name_H-M   'P 1'
#
loop_
_entity.id
_entity.type
_entity.pdbx_description
1 polymer ?
#
loop_
_entity_poly.entity_id
_entity_poly.type
_entity_poly.pdbx_seq_one_letter_code
_entity_poly.pdbx_strand_id
1 'polypeptide(L)'
;MSELEALKRVDALLDNVLPPPRVRAQLRLAAGLTQKDVADAVGVQRLAVVRWELGQSHPRRPHRDAYAHLLQRLAERFPHAAEPPKGNADAALR
;
A
#
# COMPACT_ATOMS: atom_id res chain seq x y z
N MET A 1 -16.58 -8.62 -27.52
CA MET A 1 -15.77 -8.49 -26.29
C MET A 1 -16.28 -9.54 -25.32
N SER A 2 -15.41 -10.46 -24.87
CA SER A 2 -15.80 -11.51 -23.91
C SER A 2 -15.93 -10.91 -22.50
N GLU A 3 -16.87 -11.41 -21.71
CA GLU A 3 -17.06 -11.08 -20.30
C GLU A 3 -15.78 -11.29 -19.47
N LEU A 4 -15.03 -12.37 -19.74
CA LEU A 4 -13.75 -12.65 -19.09
C LEU A 4 -12.69 -11.57 -19.38
N GLU A 5 -12.67 -11.04 -20.60
CA GLU A 5 -11.75 -9.97 -21.00
C GLU A 5 -12.15 -8.61 -20.43
N ALA A 6 -13.43 -8.42 -20.08
CA ALA A 6 -13.88 -7.25 -19.33
C ALA A 6 -13.44 -7.36 -17.86
N LEU A 7 -13.64 -8.52 -17.23
CA LEU A 7 -13.24 -8.77 -15.84
C LEU A 7 -11.73 -8.57 -15.63
N LYS A 8 -10.88 -9.16 -16.48
CA LYS A 8 -9.42 -8.96 -16.41
C LYS A 8 -8.99 -7.49 -16.50
N ARG A 9 -9.71 -6.66 -17.27
CA ARG A 9 -9.42 -5.22 -17.37
C ARG A 9 -9.83 -4.48 -16.11
N VAL A 10 -10.95 -4.87 -15.50
CA VAL A 10 -11.39 -4.33 -14.20
C VAL A 10 -10.37 -4.70 -13.12
N ASP A 11 -9.95 -5.96 -13.06
CA ASP A 11 -8.91 -6.42 -12.12
C ASP A 11 -7.61 -5.64 -12.33
N ALA A 12 -7.16 -5.47 -13.58
CA ALA A 12 -5.97 -4.67 -13.90
C ALA A 12 -6.07 -3.18 -13.51
N LEU A 13 -7.28 -2.60 -13.47
CA LEU A 13 -7.51 -1.25 -12.96
C LEU A 13 -7.36 -1.18 -11.44
N LEU A 14 -7.80 -2.22 -10.73
CA LEU A 14 -7.78 -2.30 -9.26
C LEU A 14 -6.40 -2.72 -8.72
N ASP A 15 -5.71 -3.64 -9.39
CA ASP A 15 -4.36 -4.13 -9.04
C ASP A 15 -3.32 -3.02 -9.03
N ASN A 16 -3.57 -1.94 -9.76
CA ASN A 16 -2.69 -0.80 -9.81
C ASN A 16 -2.98 0.23 -8.71
N VAL A 17 -3.97 0.06 -7.84
CA VAL A 17 -4.29 1.05 -6.80
C VAL A 17 -3.40 0.81 -5.58
N LEU A 18 -2.55 1.79 -5.25
CA LEU A 18 -1.78 1.74 -4.01
C LEU A 18 -2.71 1.94 -2.80
N PRO A 19 -2.52 1.17 -1.71
CA PRO A 19 -3.23 1.42 -0.46
C PRO A 19 -3.08 2.88 0.02
N PRO A 20 -3.98 3.38 0.87
CA PRO A 20 -3.84 4.71 1.47
C PRO A 20 -2.48 4.88 2.16
N PRO A 21 -1.87 6.09 2.15
CA PRO A 21 -0.51 6.30 2.67
C PRO A 21 -0.27 5.73 4.08
N ARG A 22 -1.25 5.90 4.98
CA ARG A 22 -1.23 5.34 6.34
C ARG A 22 -1.09 3.81 6.34
N VAL A 23 -1.86 3.12 5.50
CA VAL A 23 -1.84 1.65 5.39
C VAL A 23 -0.47 1.16 4.92
N ARG A 24 0.18 1.89 4.00
CA ARG A 24 1.54 1.56 3.54
C ARG A 24 2.53 1.51 4.70
N ALA A 25 2.49 2.53 5.57
CA ALA A 25 3.34 2.58 6.77
C ALA A 25 2.98 1.48 7.77
N GLN A 26 1.69 1.18 7.98
CA GLN A 26 1.24 0.10 8.87
C GLN A 26 1.74 -1.27 8.41
N LEU A 27 1.61 -1.58 7.11
CA LEU A 27 2.12 -2.82 6.52
C LEU A 27 3.62 -2.97 6.70
N ARG A 28 4.38 -1.90 6.44
CA ARG A 28 5.83 -1.87 6.64
C ARG A 28 6.20 -2.14 8.11
N LEU A 29 5.53 -1.46 9.04
CA LEU A 29 5.80 -1.61 10.48
C LEU A 29 5.40 -2.99 11.01
N ALA A 30 4.29 -3.56 10.55
CA ALA A 30 3.87 -4.92 10.92
C ALA A 30 4.90 -5.98 10.50
N ALA A 31 5.63 -5.72 9.41
CA ALA A 31 6.72 -6.54 8.93
C ALA A 31 8.08 -6.28 9.63
N GLY A 32 8.15 -5.33 10.57
CA GLY A 32 9.40 -4.93 11.23
C GLY A 32 10.38 -4.17 10.32
N LEU A 33 9.92 -3.67 9.17
CA LEU A 33 10.77 -3.01 8.19
C LEU A 33 10.90 -1.51 8.48
N THR A 34 12.10 -0.97 8.26
CA THR A 34 12.33 0.47 8.23
C THR A 34 12.02 1.04 6.84
N GLN A 35 11.84 2.35 6.74
CA GLN A 35 11.71 3.00 5.43
C GLN A 35 12.97 2.85 4.57
N LYS A 36 14.14 2.64 5.19
CA LYS A 36 15.39 2.38 4.48
C LYS A 36 15.37 1.00 3.83
N ASP A 37 14.90 -0.02 4.54
CA ASP A 37 14.82 -1.39 3.99
C ASP A 37 13.92 -1.43 2.76
N VAL A 38 12.77 -0.74 2.83
CA VAL A 38 11.85 -0.59 1.69
C VAL A 38 12.50 0.18 0.55
N ALA A 39 13.20 1.27 0.84
CA ALA A 39 13.88 2.07 -0.16
C ALA A 39 14.97 1.28 -0.89
N ASP A 40 15.78 0.53 -0.14
CA ASP A 40 16.86 -0.30 -0.69
C ASP A 40 16.28 -1.43 -1.57
N ALA A 41 15.18 -2.06 -1.16
CA ALA A 41 14.49 -3.09 -1.96
C ALA A 41 13.84 -2.54 -3.25
N VAL A 42 13.29 -1.32 -3.21
CA VAL A 42 12.62 -0.67 -4.35
C VAL A 42 13.60 0.08 -5.27
N GLY A 43 14.84 0.31 -4.80
CA GLY A 43 15.87 1.05 -5.53
C GLY A 43 15.64 2.56 -5.54
N VAL A 44 15.21 3.14 -4.42
CA VAL A 44 14.99 4.59 -4.26
C VAL A 44 15.66 5.16 -3.01
N GLN A 45 15.62 6.48 -2.84
CA GLN A 45 16.09 7.12 -1.61
C GLN A 45 15.06 6.94 -0.48
N ARG A 46 15.53 6.77 0.77
CA ARG A 46 14.67 6.68 1.97
C ARG A 46 13.64 7.81 2.05
N LEU A 47 14.04 9.02 1.70
CA LEU A 47 13.16 10.20 1.72
C LEU A 47 11.98 10.09 0.73
N ALA A 48 12.13 9.35 -0.38
CA ALA A 48 11.03 9.08 -1.30
C ALA A 48 9.94 8.25 -0.60
N VAL A 49 10.33 7.17 0.08
CA VAL A 49 9.40 6.32 0.85
C VAL A 49 8.69 7.11 1.95
N VAL A 50 9.41 7.97 2.68
CA VAL A 50 8.81 8.91 3.65
C VAL A 50 7.68 9.72 3.01
N ARG A 51 7.96 10.39 1.88
CA ARG A 51 6.97 11.24 1.19
C ARG A 51 5.79 10.44 0.66
N TRP A 52 5.99 9.21 0.21
CA TRP A 52 4.92 8.32 -0.25
C TRP A 52 4.02 7.84 0.89
N GLU A 53 4.59 7.53 2.06
CA GLU A 53 3.85 7.11 3.26
C GLU A 53 3.12 8.29 3.92
N LEU A 54 3.62 9.51 3.75
CA LEU A 54 2.94 10.75 4.16
C LEU A 54 1.93 11.26 3.12
N GLY A 55 1.84 10.64 1.94
CA GLY A 55 0.98 11.09 0.84
C GLY A 55 1.40 12.41 0.18
N GLN A 56 2.61 12.89 0.48
CA GLN A 56 3.17 14.14 -0.07
C GLN A 56 3.61 14.00 -1.52
N SER A 57 3.94 12.78 -1.95
CA SER A 57 4.21 12.46 -3.35
C SER A 57 3.78 11.04 -3.69
N HIS A 58 3.78 10.72 -4.98
CA HIS A 58 3.44 9.40 -5.47
C HIS A 58 4.64 8.77 -6.19
N PRO A 59 4.86 7.45 -6.03
CA PRO A 59 5.87 6.74 -6.81
C PRO A 59 5.49 6.77 -8.30
N ARG A 60 6.49 6.91 -9.16
CA ARG A 60 6.36 6.79 -10.62
C ARG A 60 6.86 5.42 -11.07
N ARG A 61 6.43 4.96 -12.25
CA ARG A 61 7.02 3.77 -12.87
C ARG A 61 8.52 4.00 -13.14
N PRO A 62 9.39 3.00 -12.96
CA PRO A 62 9.10 1.60 -12.60
C PRO A 62 8.93 1.33 -11.09
N HIS A 63 9.41 2.23 -10.22
CA HIS A 63 9.40 2.03 -8.75
C HIS A 63 8.00 1.81 -8.16
N ARG A 64 6.98 2.41 -8.78
CA ARG A 64 5.58 2.19 -8.42
C ARG A 64 5.18 0.72 -8.47
N ASP A 65 5.63 -0.01 -9.47
CA ASP A 65 5.25 -1.42 -9.68
C ASP A 65 5.93 -2.30 -8.63
N ALA A 66 7.22 -2.06 -8.36
CA ALA A 66 7.95 -2.74 -7.28
C ALA A 66 7.36 -2.45 -5.90
N TYR A 67 7.01 -1.19 -5.63
CA TYR A 67 6.42 -0.79 -4.35
C TYR A 67 5.00 -1.34 -4.16
N ALA A 68 4.17 -1.34 -5.22
CA ALA A 68 2.85 -1.96 -5.19
C ALA A 68 2.95 -3.47 -4.90
N HIS A 69 3.85 -4.16 -5.59
CA HIS A 69 4.10 -5.58 -5.36
C HIS A 69 4.53 -5.87 -3.92
N LEU A 70 5.49 -5.12 -3.39
CA LEU A 70 5.89 -5.22 -1.99
C LEU A 70 4.70 -5.09 -1.04
N LEU A 71 3.90 -4.02 -1.19
CA LEU A 71 2.75 -3.76 -0.33
C LEU A 71 1.67 -4.84 -0.42
N GLN A 72 1.43 -5.39 -1.62
CA GLN A 72 0.52 -6.51 -1.81
C GLN A 72 0.98 -7.74 -1.01
N ARG A 73 2.26 -8.13 -1.13
CA ARG A 73 2.83 -9.26 -0.37
C ARG A 73 2.77 -9.04 1.14
N LEU A 74 2.99 -7.80 1.59
CA LEU A 74 2.84 -7.46 3.01
C LEU A 74 1.39 -7.53 3.48
N ALA A 75 0.42 -7.09 2.66
CA ALA A 75 -1.00 -7.15 3.01
C ALA A 75 -1.51 -8.60 3.12
N GLU A 76 -1.06 -9.48 2.24
CA GLU A 76 -1.34 -10.92 2.34
C GLU A 76 -0.79 -11.53 3.65
N ARG A 77 0.39 -11.08 4.10
CA ARG A 77 1.04 -11.61 5.31
C ARG A 77 0.50 -10.98 6.59
N PHE A 78 0.08 -9.71 6.53
CA PHE A 78 -0.35 -8.90 7.68
C PHE A 78 -1.72 -8.25 7.41
N PRO A 79 -2.79 -9.05 7.24
CA PRO A 79 -4.11 -8.54 6.84
C PRO A 79 -4.66 -7.50 7.83
N HIS A 80 -4.44 -7.67 9.13
CA HIS A 80 -4.89 -6.72 10.15
C HIS A 80 -4.24 -5.33 10.06
N ALA A 81 -3.06 -5.23 9.46
CA ALA A 81 -2.40 -3.94 9.23
C ALA A 81 -2.96 -3.19 8.00
N ALA A 82 -3.67 -3.90 7.11
CA ALA A 82 -4.37 -3.32 5.97
C ALA A 82 -5.80 -2.85 6.32
N GLU A 83 -6.38 -3.38 7.39
CA GLU A 83 -7.70 -2.97 7.85
C GLU A 83 -7.68 -1.52 8.35
N PRO A 84 -8.67 -0.70 7.96
CA PRO A 84 -8.88 0.58 8.63
C PRO A 84 -9.13 0.31 10.13
N PRO A 85 -8.66 1.19 11.03
CA PRO A 85 -8.96 1.03 12.44
C PRO A 85 -10.48 0.97 12.60
N LYS A 86 -10.99 -0.13 13.18
CA LYS A 86 -12.38 -0.25 13.59
C LYS A 86 -12.60 0.77 14.71
N GLY A 87 -12.99 1.98 14.32
CA GLY A 87 -13.34 3.05 15.24
C GLY A 87 -14.65 2.69 15.95
N ASN A 88 -14.56 2.60 17.27
CA ASN A 88 -15.65 2.45 18.22
C ASN A 88 -16.87 3.31 17.83
N ALA A 89 -17.98 2.67 17.45
CA ALA A 89 -19.24 3.35 17.15
C ALA A 89 -19.94 3.93 18.40
N ASP A 90 -19.34 3.79 19.60
CA ASP A 90 -20.03 3.99 20.88
C ASP A 90 -19.54 5.22 21.70
N ALA A 91 -18.72 6.10 21.13
CA ALA A 91 -18.18 7.26 21.86
C ALA A 91 -18.83 8.62 21.50
N ALA A 92 -19.90 8.62 20.69
CA ALA A 92 -20.61 9.85 20.28
C ALA A 92 -22.00 10.02 20.91
N LEU A 93 -22.32 9.27 21.97
CA LEU A 93 -23.55 9.44 22.75
C LEU A 93 -23.23 9.80 24.21
N ARG A 94 -22.49 10.90 24.43
CA ARG A 94 -22.43 11.61 25.73
C ARG A 94 -22.28 13.11 25.54
#